data_AF-A0A848I028-F1
#
_entry.id   AF-A0A848I028-F1
#
_cell.length_a   1.000
_cell.length_b   1.000
_cell.length_c   1.000
_cell.angle_alpha   90.00
_cell.angle_beta   90.00
_cell.angle_gamma   90.00
#
_symmetry.space_group_name_H-M   'P 1'
#
loop_
_entity.id
_entity.type
_entity.pdbx_description
1 polymer ?
#
loop_
_entity_poly.entity_id
_entity_poly.type
_entity_poly.pdbx_seq_one_letter_code
_entity_poly.pdbx_strand_id
1 'polypeptide(L)' 'MSDENEVMSTEDRLIYMANQIARNLVASGEAEAVAMTADHIRAFWDPAMKRRIAVLAAERPEALSSIAAAAVRRVAAP' A
#
# COMPACT_ATOMS: atom_id res chain seq x y z
N MET A 1 -22.60 -15.43 -20.95
CA MET A 1 -21.22 -15.70 -20.47
C MET A 1 -21.02 -14.75 -19.31
N SER A 2 -21.42 -15.19 -18.13
CA SER A 2 -21.45 -14.39 -16.91
C SER A 2 -20.83 -15.22 -15.81
N ASP A 3 -20.11 -14.53 -14.91
CA ASP A 3 -19.52 -15.02 -13.66
C ASP A 3 -18.19 -15.77 -13.77
N GLU A 4 -17.18 -15.15 -14.40
CA GLU A 4 -15.82 -15.30 -13.87
C GLU A 4 -15.69 -14.37 -12.67
N ASN A 5 -15.80 -14.97 -11.49
CA ASN A 5 -15.44 -14.40 -10.22
C ASN A 5 -14.00 -13.85 -10.34
N GLU A 6 -13.84 -12.56 -10.66
CA GLU A 6 -12.56 -11.94 -10.97
C GLU A 6 -11.69 -11.93 -9.71
N VAL A 7 -10.89 -12.99 -9.55
CA VAL A 7 -9.97 -13.15 -8.43
C VAL A 7 -8.94 -12.03 -8.54
N MET A 8 -8.94 -11.12 -7.57
CA MET A 8 -7.96 -10.02 -7.50
C MET A 8 -6.54 -10.56 -7.69
N SER A 9 -5.75 -9.93 -8.56
CA SER A 9 -4.35 -10.30 -8.73
C SER A 9 -3.58 -10.12 -7.41
N THR A 10 -2.45 -10.79 -7.26
CA THR A 10 -1.56 -10.61 -6.10
C THR A 10 -1.16 -9.14 -5.91
N GLU A 11 -1.03 -8.40 -7.01
CA GLU A 11 -0.64 -6.99 -6.98
C GLU A 11 -1.78 -6.09 -6.55
N ASP A 12 -2.99 -6.34 -7.05
CA ASP A 12 -4.19 -5.61 -6.60
C ASP A 12 -4.46 -5.89 -5.14
N ARG A 13 -4.18 -7.11 -4.68
CA ARG A 13 -4.25 -7.46 -3.26
C ARG A 13 -3.24 -6.68 -2.43
N LEU A 14 -2.02 -6.51 -2.91
CA LEU A 14 -0.96 -5.76 -2.21
C LEU A 14 -1.31 -4.27 -2.10
N ILE A 15 -1.80 -3.66 -3.19
CA ILE A 15 -2.29 -2.28 -3.21
C ILE A 15 -3.48 -2.11 -2.26
N TYR A 16 -4.43 -3.05 -2.31
CA TYR A 16 -5.59 -3.07 -1.44
C TYR A 16 -5.17 -3.10 0.04
N MET A 17 -4.22 -3.96 0.41
CA MET A 17 -3.70 -4.03 1.78
C MET A 17 -3.05 -2.72 2.22
N ALA A 18 -2.20 -2.11 1.40
CA ALA A 18 -1.59 -0.81 1.72
C ALA A 18 -2.65 0.28 1.94
N ASN A 19 -3.66 0.34 1.06
CA ASN A 19 -4.77 1.29 1.19
C ASN A 19 -5.67 1.00 2.39
N GLN A 20 -5.87 -0.26 2.76
CA GLN A 20 -6.62 -0.62 3.96
C GLN A 20 -5.93 -0.14 5.24
N ILE A 21 -4.61 -0.34 5.34
CA ILE A 21 -3.83 0.14 6.49
C ILE A 21 -3.95 1.67 6.59
N ALA A 22 -3.71 2.38 5.48
CA ALA A 22 -3.83 3.83 5.42
C ALA A 22 -5.23 4.33 5.82
N ARG A 23 -6.29 3.69 5.32
CA ARG A 23 -7.68 4.04 5.65
C ARG A 23 -7.99 3.87 7.13
N ASN A 24 -7.49 2.81 7.76
CA ASN A 24 -7.72 2.56 9.18
C ASN A 24 -7.02 3.58 10.08
N LEU A 25 -5.95 4.21 9.59
CA LEU A 25 -5.11 5.15 10.34
C LEU A 25 -5.43 6.62 10.04
N VAL A 26 -6.30 6.91 9.07
CA VAL A 26 -6.60 8.28 8.62
C VAL A 26 -7.12 9.18 9.75
N ALA A 27 -7.81 8.61 10.75
CA ALA A 27 -8.35 9.34 11.89
C ALA A 27 -7.25 9.93 12.82
N SER A 28 -6.03 9.39 12.77
CA SER A 28 -4.87 9.93 13.50
C SER A 28 -4.32 11.23 12.90
N GLY A 29 -4.81 11.64 11.72
CA GLY A 29 -4.29 12.77 10.95
C GLY A 29 -3.27 12.34 9.90
N GLU A 30 -3.18 13.10 8.80
CA GLU A 30 -2.46 12.66 7.58
C GLU A 30 -0.98 12.33 7.83
N ALA A 31 -0.24 13.22 8.50
CA ALA A 31 1.19 13.02 8.75
C ALA A 31 1.47 11.79 9.62
N GLU A 32 0.67 11.58 10.67
CA GLU A 32 0.78 10.43 11.57
C GLU A 32 0.35 9.14 10.86
N ALA A 33 -0.75 9.18 10.10
CA ALA A 33 -1.21 8.04 9.30
C ALA A 33 -0.14 7.57 8.31
N VAL A 34 0.58 8.50 7.65
CA VAL A 34 1.69 8.17 6.76
C VAL A 34 2.83 7.48 7.51
N ALA A 35 3.21 7.99 8.69
CA ALA A 35 4.25 7.41 9.52
C ALA A 35 3.88 5.99 9.98
N MET A 36 2.72 5.85 10.61
CA MET A 36 2.21 4.57 11.11
C MET A 36 2.02 3.54 9.99
N THR A 37 1.55 3.94 8.81
CA THR A 37 1.41 3.05 7.65
C THR A 37 2.78 2.55 7.18
N ALA A 38 3.78 3.44 7.09
CA ALA A 38 5.14 3.05 6.70
C ALA A 38 5.75 2.09 7.71
N ASP A 39 5.59 2.36 9.01
CA ASP A 39 6.11 1.52 10.08
C ASP A 39 5.44 0.15 10.12
N HIS A 40 4.13 0.09 9.89
CA HIS A 40 3.41 -1.17 9.75
C HIS A 40 3.95 -2.01 8.58
N ILE A 41 4.14 -1.40 7.39
CA ILE A 41 4.71 -2.10 6.23
C ILE A 41 6.14 -2.58 6.56
N ARG A 42 6.97 -1.76 7.21
CA ARG A 42 8.33 -2.15 7.61
C ARG A 42 8.33 -3.33 8.57
N ALA A 43 7.46 -3.31 9.57
CA ALA A 43 7.42 -4.32 10.62
C ALA A 43 6.89 -5.67 10.12
N PHE A 44 5.85 -5.66 9.27
CA PHE A 44 5.07 -6.87 8.99
C PHE A 44 5.20 -7.42 7.58
N TRP A 45 5.66 -6.63 6.61
CA TRP A 45 5.81 -7.12 5.23
C TRP A 45 7.19 -7.71 5.00
N ASP A 46 7.24 -8.76 4.19
CA ASP A 46 8.51 -9.32 3.76
C ASP A 46 9.26 -8.39 2.79
N PRO A 47 10.58 -8.61 2.56
CA PRO A 47 11.35 -7.77 1.64
C PRO A 47 10.83 -7.75 0.19
N ALA A 48 10.21 -8.83 -0.30
CA ALA A 48 9.70 -8.91 -1.66
C ALA A 48 8.42 -8.08 -1.83
N MET A 49 7.50 -8.13 -0.85
CA MET A 49 6.32 -7.30 -0.79
C MET A 49 6.68 -5.81 -0.81
N LYS A 50 7.66 -5.39 0.00
CA LYS A 50 8.14 -4.00 0.07
C LYS A 50 8.68 -3.52 -1.28
N ARG A 51 9.48 -4.35 -1.96
CA ARG A 51 9.98 -4.05 -3.31
C ARG A 51 8.83 -3.98 -4.33
N ARG A 52 7.90 -4.94 -4.31
CA ARG A 52 6.80 -4.97 -5.28
C ARG A 52 5.90 -3.75 -5.12
N ILE A 53 5.51 -3.38 -3.90
CA ILE A 53 4.65 -2.20 -3.70
C ILE A 53 5.34 -0.90 -4.09
N ALA A 54 6.66 -0.79 -3.91
CA ALA A 54 7.42 0.37 -4.38
C ALA A 54 7.38 0.49 -5.91
N VAL A 55 7.53 -0.64 -6.63
CA VAL A 55 7.39 -0.67 -8.10
C VAL A 55 5.96 -0.31 -8.52
N LEU A 56 4.96 -0.90 -7.87
CA LEU A 56 3.55 -0.61 -8.16
C LEU A 56 3.17 0.86 -7.91
N ALA A 57 3.76 1.50 -6.91
CA ALA A 57 3.55 2.92 -6.65
C ALA A 57 4.12 3.82 -7.77
N ALA A 58 5.12 3.35 -8.52
CA ALA A 58 5.66 4.05 -9.68
C ALA A 58 4.89 3.73 -10.98
N GLU A 59 4.47 2.46 -11.15
CA GLU A 59 3.74 2.00 -12.34
C GLU A 59 2.26 2.43 -12.34
N ARG A 60 1.63 2.48 -11.15
CA ARG A 60 0.19 2.72 -10.95
C ARG A 60 -0.06 3.70 -9.80
N PRO A 61 0.44 4.95 -9.87
CA PRO A 61 0.38 5.90 -8.76
C PRO A 61 -1.05 6.20 -8.29
N GLU A 62 -2.02 6.22 -9.21
CA GLU A 62 -3.44 6.45 -8.94
C GLU A 62 -4.14 5.31 -8.18
N ALA A 63 -3.54 4.12 -8.14
CA ALA A 63 -4.12 2.98 -7.44
C ALA A 63 -3.91 3.05 -5.91
N LEU A 64 -3.00 3.90 -5.44
CA LEU A 64 -2.75 4.14 -4.02
C LEU A 64 -3.39 5.44 -3.56
N SER A 65 -3.93 5.41 -2.35
CA SER A 65 -4.34 6.65 -1.66
C SER A 65 -3.12 7.53 -1.40
N SER A 66 -3.33 8.84 -1.20
CA SER A 66 -2.24 9.80 -0.91
C SER A 66 -1.38 9.36 0.28
N ILE A 67 -2.01 8.88 1.35
CA ILE A 67 -1.34 8.36 2.54
C ILE A 67 -0.52 7.10 2.23
N ALA A 68 -1.12 6.12 1.55
CA ALA A 68 -0.44 4.87 1.21
C ALA A 68 0.76 5.13 0.27
N ALA A 69 0.59 5.98 -0.74
CA ALA A 69 1.66 6.36 -1.66
C ALA A 69 2.82 7.06 -0.93
N ALA A 70 2.51 8.00 -0.01
CA ALA A 70 3.52 8.66 0.81
C ALA A 70 4.25 7.70 1.76
N ALA A 71 3.53 6.75 2.35
CA ALA A 71 4.11 5.72 3.19
C ALA A 71 5.05 4.80 2.41
N VAL A 72 4.62 4.33 1.23
CA VAL A 72 5.44 3.48 0.34
C VAL A 72 6.73 4.20 -0.08
N ARG A 73 6.67 5.51 -0.38
CA ARG A 73 7.89 6.31 -0.65
C ARG A 73 8.88 6.29 0.52
N ARG A 74 8.39 6.35 1.76
CA ARG A 74 9.24 6.25 2.97
C ARG A 74 9.84 4.85 3.14
N VAL A 75 9.10 3.80 2.77
CA VAL A 75 9.58 2.41 2.85
C VAL A 75 10.65 2.12 1.79
N ALA A 76 10.53 2.72 0.60
CA ALA A 76 11.45 2.53 -0.50
C ALA A 76 12.73 3.38 -0.40
N ALA A 77 12.74 4.40 0.47
CA ALA A 77 13.94 5.16 0.77
C ALA A 77 14.97 4.28 1.51
N PRO A 78 16.27 4.38 1.16
CA PRO A 78 17.35 3.64 1.82
C PRO A 78 17.53 3.99 3.30
#